data_AF-A0A635R807-F1
#
_entry.id   AF-A0A635R807-F1
#
_cell.length_a   1.000
_cell.length_b   1.000
_cell.length_c   1.000
_cell.angle_alpha   90.00
_cell.angle_beta   90.00
_cell.angle_gamma   90.00
#
_symmetry.space_group_name_H-M   'P 1'
#
loop_
_entity.id
_entity.type
_entity.pdbx_description
1 polymer ?
#
loop_
_entity_poly.entity_id
_entity_poly.type
_entity_poly.pdbx_seq_one_letter_code
_entity_poly.pdbx_strand_id
1 'polypeptide(L)'
;MATSYVPDLSLTSAELVVALINHDNGLQLTLNEIRISGTVTNSSPTTSRRNTITEISKIRKPDGASVVVYYDRLDADEVLTYEPILISLDGTEANIRDILSVVNEFCGTNLQPEDLRASDITLGNDPISVNVADDSPAWMNAFMVTLFDTTERALANEEDAIFCIGDDAVLTFEVPDGDSAEENPAT
;
A
#
# COMPACT_ATOMS: atom_id res chain seq x y z
N MET A 1 -26.93 -9.29 15.36
CA MET A 1 -25.80 -8.33 15.31
C MET A 1 -25.18 -8.52 13.93
N ALA A 2 -25.11 -7.47 13.12
CA ALA A 2 -24.37 -7.57 11.86
C ALA A 2 -22.91 -7.87 12.25
N THR A 3 -22.37 -8.96 11.74
CA THR A 3 -20.94 -9.24 11.83
C THR A 3 -20.20 -8.07 11.21
N SER A 4 -19.23 -7.50 11.92
CA SER A 4 -18.37 -6.48 11.34
C SER A 4 -17.70 -7.09 10.12
N TYR A 5 -17.76 -6.41 8.97
CA TYR A 5 -17.03 -6.84 7.78
C TYR A 5 -15.53 -6.81 8.09
N VAL A 6 -14.86 -7.92 7.80
CA VAL A 6 -13.39 -8.03 7.87
C VAL A 6 -12.89 -8.01 6.43
N PRO A 7 -12.20 -6.95 6.00
CA PRO A 7 -11.63 -6.86 4.65
C PRO A 7 -10.57 -7.95 4.42
N ASP A 8 -10.59 -8.57 3.24
CA ASP A 8 -9.52 -9.44 2.76
C ASP A 8 -8.49 -8.61 2.01
N LEU A 9 -7.41 -8.23 2.69
CA LEU A 9 -6.39 -7.31 2.17
C LEU A 9 -5.60 -7.87 0.96
N SER A 10 -5.70 -9.17 0.69
CA SER A 10 -5.09 -9.78 -0.50
C SER A 10 -5.79 -9.41 -1.81
N LEU A 11 -6.98 -8.81 -1.72
CA LEU A 11 -7.73 -8.28 -2.86
C LEU A 11 -7.19 -6.92 -3.30
N THR A 12 -7.33 -6.62 -4.59
CA THR A 12 -7.06 -5.27 -5.09
C THR A 12 -8.00 -4.25 -4.46
N SER A 13 -7.60 -2.98 -4.45
CA SER A 13 -8.40 -1.86 -3.93
C SER A 13 -9.83 -1.81 -4.50
N ALA A 14 -9.98 -2.04 -5.81
CA ALA A 14 -11.30 -2.12 -6.44
C ALA A 14 -12.11 -3.35 -5.97
N GLU A 15 -11.49 -4.51 -5.83
CA GLU A 15 -12.15 -5.73 -5.36
C GLU A 15 -12.60 -5.64 -3.90
N LEU A 16 -11.80 -4.99 -3.04
CA LEU A 16 -12.17 -4.69 -1.65
C LEU A 16 -13.50 -3.91 -1.57
N VAL A 17 -13.64 -2.87 -2.39
CA VAL A 17 -14.86 -2.06 -2.43
C VAL A 17 -16.05 -2.88 -2.96
N VAL A 18 -15.85 -3.70 -4.00
CA VAL A 18 -16.91 -4.59 -4.51
C VAL A 18 -17.33 -5.63 -3.47
N ALA A 19 -16.37 -6.22 -2.76
CA ALA A 19 -16.63 -7.18 -1.70
C ALA A 19 -17.43 -6.55 -0.55
N LEU A 20 -17.10 -5.31 -0.14
CA LEU A 20 -17.87 -4.55 0.83
C LEU A 20 -19.30 -4.28 0.35
N ILE A 21 -19.47 -3.81 -0.90
CA ILE A 21 -20.80 -3.58 -1.49
C ILE A 21 -21.62 -4.86 -1.50
N ASN A 22 -21.01 -5.98 -1.91
CA ASN A 22 -21.65 -7.29 -1.93
C ASN A 22 -22.07 -7.75 -0.54
N HIS A 23 -21.19 -7.60 0.46
CA HIS A 23 -21.46 -7.94 1.85
C HIS A 23 -22.64 -7.14 2.40
N ASP A 24 -22.62 -5.82 2.26
CA ASP A 24 -23.61 -4.93 2.88
C ASP A 24 -24.99 -4.99 2.21
N ASN A 25 -25.05 -5.42 0.94
CA ASN A 25 -26.28 -5.44 0.16
C ASN A 25 -26.76 -6.86 -0.23
N GLY A 26 -26.04 -7.91 0.16
CA GLY A 26 -26.36 -9.29 -0.23
C GLY A 26 -26.28 -9.55 -1.73
N LEU A 27 -25.30 -8.93 -2.40
CA LEU A 27 -25.10 -9.02 -3.85
C LEU A 27 -23.91 -9.95 -4.20
N GLN A 28 -23.72 -10.19 -5.50
CA GLN A 28 -22.62 -10.99 -6.06
C GLN A 28 -22.04 -10.31 -7.31
N LEU A 29 -21.81 -9.00 -7.22
CA LEU A 29 -21.24 -8.21 -8.31
C LEU A 29 -19.76 -8.56 -8.50
N THR A 30 -19.29 -8.41 -9.74
CA THR A 30 -17.88 -8.56 -10.12
C THR A 30 -17.37 -7.30 -10.85
N LEU A 31 -16.05 -7.11 -10.87
CA LEU A 31 -15.42 -6.02 -11.62
C LEU A 31 -15.61 -6.11 -13.14
N ASN A 32 -16.15 -7.21 -13.68
CA ASN A 32 -16.52 -7.33 -15.09
C ASN A 32 -17.90 -6.75 -15.40
N GLU A 33 -18.68 -6.41 -14.37
CA GLU A 33 -20.05 -5.92 -14.50
C GLU A 33 -20.16 -4.44 -14.17
N ILE A 34 -19.32 -3.97 -13.24
CA ILE A 34 -19.39 -2.61 -12.70
C ILE A 34 -18.07 -1.87 -12.85
N ARG A 35 -18.17 -0.55 -12.99
CA ARG A 35 -17.06 0.39 -12.96
C ARG A 35 -17.19 1.24 -11.71
N ILE A 36 -16.08 1.37 -10.98
CA ILE A 36 -15.91 2.34 -9.89
C ILE A 36 -15.28 3.59 -10.48
N SER A 37 -15.85 4.76 -10.19
CA SER A 37 -15.32 6.05 -10.66
C SER A 37 -15.68 7.18 -9.72
N GLY A 38 -14.95 8.29 -9.80
CA GLY A 38 -15.25 9.50 -9.03
C GLY A 38 -15.09 9.29 -7.53
N THR A 39 -14.19 8.40 -7.12
CA THR A 39 -13.87 8.19 -5.71
C THR A 39 -13.23 9.44 -5.14
N VAL A 40 -13.86 10.03 -4.13
CA VAL A 40 -13.34 11.21 -3.42
C VAL A 40 -13.71 11.14 -1.93
N THR A 41 -13.01 11.94 -1.12
CA THR A 41 -13.36 12.12 0.30
C THR A 41 -14.74 12.75 0.43
N ASN A 42 -15.58 12.19 1.31
CA ASN A 42 -16.88 12.74 1.64
C ASN A 42 -16.71 13.99 2.51
N SER A 43 -16.97 15.15 1.92
CA SER A 43 -16.95 16.45 2.61
C SER A 43 -18.26 16.78 3.33
N SER A 44 -19.28 15.93 3.24
CA SER A 44 -20.65 16.18 3.72
C SER A 44 -21.08 15.16 4.79
N PRO A 45 -20.66 15.33 6.06
CA PRO A 45 -20.95 14.38 7.14
C PRO A 45 -22.43 14.32 7.53
N THR A 46 -23.23 15.30 7.09
CA THR A 46 -24.68 15.36 7.32
C THR A 46 -25.48 14.42 6.42
N THR A 47 -25.00 14.14 5.21
CA THR A 47 -25.63 13.20 4.27
C THR A 47 -25.28 11.76 4.62
N SER A 48 -24.01 11.52 4.98
CA SER A 48 -23.50 10.23 5.42
C SER A 48 -22.33 10.46 6.35
N ARG A 49 -22.20 9.63 7.39
CA ARG A 49 -21.05 9.66 8.30
C ARG A 49 -19.81 8.98 7.73
N ARG A 50 -19.95 8.30 6.59
CA ARG A 50 -18.85 7.58 5.93
C ARG A 50 -17.85 8.56 5.32
N ASN A 51 -16.56 8.21 5.29
CA ASN A 51 -15.49 9.11 4.89
C ASN A 51 -15.30 9.24 3.36
N THR A 52 -15.95 8.39 2.55
CA THR A 52 -15.73 8.32 1.10
C THR A 52 -17.05 8.25 0.34
N ILE A 53 -17.05 8.84 -0.85
CA ILE A 53 -18.13 8.79 -1.84
C ILE A 53 -17.55 8.30 -3.17
N THR A 54 -18.25 7.41 -3.86
CA THR A 54 -17.90 6.94 -5.21
C THR A 54 -19.14 6.75 -6.05
N GLU A 55 -18.98 6.77 -7.37
CA GLU A 55 -20.01 6.35 -8.32
C GLU A 55 -19.75 4.93 -8.82
N ILE A 56 -20.82 4.14 -8.88
CA ILE A 56 -20.83 2.80 -9.47
C ILE A 56 -21.75 2.81 -10.69
N SER A 57 -21.22 2.42 -11.84
CA SER A 57 -21.98 2.28 -13.09
C SER A 57 -21.79 0.89 -13.70
N LYS A 58 -22.66 0.49 -14.64
CA LYS A 58 -22.48 -0.77 -15.37
C LYS A 58 -21.46 -0.61 -16.49
N ILE A 59 -20.49 -1.51 -16.60
CA ILE A 59 -19.43 -1.45 -17.64
C ILE A 59 -20.00 -1.38 -19.05
N ARG A 60 -21.05 -2.15 -19.35
CA ARG A 60 -21.65 -2.20 -20.70
C ARG A 60 -22.49 -0.96 -21.05
N LYS A 61 -22.73 -0.06 -20.08
CA LYS A 61 -23.46 1.20 -20.25
C LYS A 61 -22.84 2.25 -19.31
N PRO A 62 -21.60 2.70 -19.57
CA PRO A 62 -20.87 3.58 -18.66
C PRO A 62 -21.54 4.96 -18.55
N ASP A 63 -22.18 5.45 -19.63
CA ASP A 63 -22.98 6.68 -19.64
C ASP A 63 -24.44 6.43 -19.19
N GLY A 64 -24.72 5.24 -18.65
CA GLY A 64 -26.04 4.87 -18.12
C GLY A 64 -26.28 5.41 -16.72
N ALA A 65 -27.33 4.90 -16.07
CA ALA A 65 -27.59 5.24 -14.66
C ALA A 65 -26.42 4.78 -13.78
N SER A 66 -25.81 5.72 -13.06
CA SER A 66 -24.87 5.45 -11.96
C SER A 66 -25.58 5.51 -10.62
N VAL A 67 -25.01 4.83 -9.63
CA VAL A 67 -25.43 4.89 -8.22
C VAL A 67 -24.29 5.46 -7.41
N VAL A 68 -24.61 6.42 -6.55
CA VAL A 68 -23.66 6.97 -5.58
C VAL A 68 -23.62 6.06 -4.35
N VAL A 69 -22.42 5.65 -3.94
CA VAL A 69 -22.18 4.80 -2.77
C VAL A 69 -21.31 5.55 -1.78
N TYR A 70 -21.63 5.40 -0.49
CA TYR A 70 -20.88 5.96 0.63
C TYR A 70 -20.30 4.83 1.48
N TYR A 71 -19.00 4.88 1.76
CA TYR A 71 -18.29 3.86 2.55
C TYR A 71 -17.04 4.45 3.21
N ASP A 72 -16.41 3.69 4.11
CA ASP A 72 -15.15 4.10 4.74
C ASP A 72 -13.99 3.42 4.01
N ARG A 73 -13.02 4.23 3.55
CA ARG A 73 -11.71 3.74 3.11
C ARG A 73 -10.86 3.35 4.31
N LEU A 74 -9.98 2.38 4.10
CA LEU A 74 -8.95 1.94 5.02
C LEU A 74 -7.90 3.03 5.17
N ASP A 75 -7.58 3.36 6.42
CA ASP A 75 -6.47 4.25 6.74
C ASP A 75 -5.15 3.47 6.59
N ALA A 76 -4.31 3.87 5.64
CA ALA A 76 -3.04 3.19 5.41
C ALA A 76 -2.12 3.27 6.62
N ASP A 77 -2.19 4.34 7.41
CA ASP A 77 -1.36 4.48 8.61
C ASP A 77 -1.76 3.45 9.67
N GLU A 78 -3.06 3.28 9.89
CA GLU A 78 -3.57 2.34 10.90
C GLU A 78 -3.41 0.87 10.47
N VAL A 79 -3.48 0.59 9.17
CA VAL A 79 -3.47 -0.78 8.65
C VAL A 79 -2.05 -1.27 8.32
N LEU A 80 -1.16 -0.39 7.87
CA LEU A 80 0.18 -0.77 7.39
C LEU A 80 1.29 -0.39 8.38
N THR A 81 1.13 0.65 9.19
CA THR A 81 2.18 1.15 10.08
C THR A 81 2.16 0.49 11.48
N TYR A 82 2.06 -0.85 11.56
CA TYR A 82 2.23 -1.55 12.84
C TYR A 82 3.70 -1.58 13.29
N GLU A 83 4.62 -1.67 12.32
CA GLU A 83 6.08 -1.61 12.49
C GLU A 83 6.68 -0.84 11.31
N PRO A 84 7.87 -0.22 11.46
CA PRO A 84 8.51 0.49 10.36
C PRO A 84 8.83 -0.47 9.21
N ILE A 85 8.32 -0.16 8.01
CA ILE A 85 8.59 -0.96 6.80
C ILE A 85 9.97 -0.57 6.26
N LEU A 86 10.91 -1.49 6.34
CA LEU A 86 12.29 -1.30 5.91
C LEU A 86 12.52 -1.92 4.54
N ILE A 87 13.02 -1.13 3.59
CA ILE A 87 13.17 -1.58 2.20
C ILE A 87 14.58 -1.27 1.71
N SER A 88 15.32 -2.30 1.35
CA SER A 88 16.61 -2.16 0.64
C SER A 88 16.37 -2.20 -0.86
N LEU A 89 16.75 -1.11 -1.53
CA LEU A 89 16.60 -0.93 -2.96
C LEU A 89 17.78 -1.54 -3.72
N ASP A 90 17.50 -2.09 -4.90
CA ASP A 90 18.54 -2.66 -5.76
C ASP A 90 19.08 -1.67 -6.81
N GLY A 91 18.52 -0.45 -6.83
CA GLY A 91 18.93 0.65 -7.69
C GLY A 91 18.21 0.65 -9.05
N THR A 92 17.26 -0.26 -9.25
CA THR A 92 16.40 -0.28 -10.44
C THR A 92 15.13 0.57 -10.28
N GLU A 93 14.78 0.93 -9.05
CA GLU A 93 13.58 1.67 -8.72
C GLU A 93 13.72 3.15 -9.14
N ALA A 94 12.73 3.64 -9.88
CA ALA A 94 12.69 5.01 -10.37
C ALA A 94 11.57 5.83 -9.69
N ASN A 95 10.60 5.15 -9.07
CA ASN A 95 9.43 5.77 -8.46
C ASN A 95 9.06 5.06 -7.16
N ILE A 96 8.44 5.78 -6.22
CA ILE A 96 7.95 5.19 -4.97
C ILE A 96 7.00 4.01 -5.19
N ARG A 97 6.27 3.98 -6.32
CA ARG A 97 5.40 2.86 -6.68
C ARG A 97 6.14 1.55 -6.92
N ASP A 98 7.44 1.60 -7.19
CA ASP A 98 8.24 0.42 -7.49
C ASP A 98 8.53 -0.40 -6.21
N ILE A 99 8.36 0.18 -5.02
CA ILE A 99 8.56 -0.51 -3.73
C ILE A 99 7.38 -1.43 -3.35
N LEU A 100 6.28 -1.40 -4.12
CA LEU A 100 5.02 -2.05 -3.78
C LEU A 100 5.13 -3.56 -3.62
N SER A 101 6.02 -4.22 -4.35
CA SER A 101 6.24 -5.66 -4.20
C SER A 101 6.60 -6.02 -2.76
N VAL A 102 7.54 -5.29 -2.17
CA VAL A 102 8.02 -5.48 -0.80
C VAL A 102 6.92 -5.13 0.21
N VAL A 103 6.23 -4.01 0.01
CA VAL A 103 5.11 -3.59 0.89
C VAL A 103 3.99 -4.62 0.89
N ASN A 104 3.59 -5.11 -0.28
CA ASN A 104 2.53 -6.10 -0.42
C ASN A 104 2.92 -7.45 0.22
N GLU A 105 4.16 -7.88 0.03
CA GLU A 105 4.67 -9.11 0.65
C GLU A 105 4.69 -9.00 2.17
N PHE A 106 5.22 -7.89 2.70
CA PHE A 106 5.37 -7.68 4.14
C PHE A 106 4.01 -7.49 4.84
N CYS A 107 3.12 -6.67 4.27
CA CYS A 107 1.83 -6.34 4.89
C CYS A 107 0.71 -7.32 4.52
N GLY A 108 0.96 -8.31 3.65
CA GLY A 108 -0.07 -9.23 3.15
C GLY A 108 -1.18 -8.52 2.37
N THR A 109 -0.83 -7.44 1.68
CA THR A 109 -1.76 -6.61 0.91
C THR A 109 -1.58 -6.82 -0.59
N ASN A 110 -2.46 -6.20 -1.38
CA ASN A 110 -2.37 -6.19 -2.84
C ASN A 110 -2.62 -4.77 -3.38
N LEU A 111 -1.91 -3.79 -2.82
CA LEU A 111 -1.87 -2.42 -3.30
C LEU A 111 -1.36 -2.40 -4.73
N GLN A 112 -2.06 -1.66 -5.59
CA GLN A 112 -1.66 -1.46 -6.98
C GLN A 112 -0.88 -0.14 -7.13
N PRO A 113 -0.05 0.03 -8.18
CA PRO A 113 0.67 1.28 -8.42
C PRO A 113 -0.21 2.53 -8.39
N GLU A 114 -1.42 2.44 -8.96
CA GLU A 114 -2.42 3.50 -8.95
C GLU A 114 -2.99 3.83 -7.57
N ASP A 115 -2.88 2.94 -6.58
CA ASP A 115 -3.28 3.24 -5.20
C ASP A 115 -2.33 4.22 -4.53
N LEU A 116 -1.11 4.42 -5.05
CA LEU A 116 -0.13 5.36 -4.49
C LEU A 116 0.04 6.59 -5.37
N ARG A 117 0.32 7.74 -4.76
CA ARG A 117 0.79 8.92 -5.48
C ARG A 117 2.20 8.65 -5.99
N ALA A 118 2.44 8.89 -7.27
CA ALA A 118 3.79 8.82 -7.82
C ALA A 118 4.65 9.93 -7.18
N SER A 119 5.86 9.55 -6.75
CA SER A 119 6.89 10.48 -6.31
C SER A 119 8.27 9.91 -6.59
N ASP A 120 9.26 10.79 -6.69
CA ASP A 120 10.66 10.38 -6.78
C ASP A 120 11.09 9.70 -5.47
N ILE A 121 12.05 8.79 -5.57
CA ILE A 121 12.65 8.12 -4.42
C ILE A 121 13.64 9.07 -3.76
N THR A 122 13.48 9.27 -2.44
CA THR A 122 14.46 9.95 -1.61
C THR A 122 15.12 8.91 -0.72
N LEU A 123 16.41 8.69 -0.92
CA LEU A 123 17.22 7.76 -0.13
C LEU A 123 17.62 8.40 1.20
N GLY A 124 17.67 7.61 2.26
CA GLY A 124 18.19 8.04 3.55
C GLY A 124 17.67 7.22 4.72
N ASN A 125 18.28 7.44 5.88
CA ASN A 125 17.96 6.74 7.12
C ASN A 125 16.71 7.28 7.84
N ASP A 126 16.13 8.37 7.33
CA ASP A 126 14.91 8.96 7.89
C ASP A 126 13.67 8.31 7.25
N PRO A 127 12.64 7.96 8.05
CA PRO A 127 11.38 7.49 7.52
C PRO A 127 10.74 8.52 6.58
N ILE A 128 10.29 8.06 5.42
CA ILE A 128 9.56 8.86 4.44
C ILE A 128 8.10 8.43 4.36
N SER A 129 7.23 9.39 4.02
CA SER A 129 5.79 9.16 3.89
C SER A 129 5.43 8.76 2.47
N VAL A 130 4.86 7.56 2.32
CA VAL A 130 4.31 7.06 1.06
C VAL A 130 2.83 7.39 1.04
N ASN A 131 2.45 8.32 0.15
CA ASN A 131 1.11 8.88 0.12
C ASN A 131 0.20 8.05 -0.79
N VAL A 132 -0.98 7.71 -0.29
CA VAL A 132 -2.05 7.07 -1.07
C VAL A 132 -2.65 8.08 -2.06
N ALA A 133 -2.99 7.60 -3.25
CA ALA A 133 -3.68 8.39 -4.27
C ALA A 133 -5.06 8.84 -3.80
N ASP A 134 -5.46 10.06 -4.14
CA ASP A 134 -6.73 10.63 -3.67
C ASP A 134 -7.95 9.83 -4.16
N ASP A 135 -7.82 9.24 -5.34
CA ASP A 135 -8.80 8.43 -6.03
C ASP A 135 -8.60 6.92 -5.81
N SER A 136 -7.70 6.49 -4.91
CA SER A 136 -7.63 5.08 -4.51
C SER A 136 -8.99 4.64 -3.98
N PRO A 137 -9.59 3.56 -4.55
CA PRO A 137 -10.90 3.08 -4.14
C PRO A 137 -11.00 2.71 -2.65
N ALA A 138 -10.04 1.95 -2.14
CA ALA A 138 -10.13 1.36 -0.80
C ALA A 138 -9.23 2.03 0.24
N TRP A 139 -8.20 2.77 -0.17
CA TRP A 139 -7.16 3.27 0.75
C TRP A 139 -7.17 4.79 0.85
N MET A 140 -6.70 5.32 1.98
CA MET A 140 -6.46 6.75 2.15
C MET A 140 -5.25 7.03 3.05
N ASN A 141 -4.90 8.32 3.15
CA ASN A 141 -3.78 8.85 3.92
C ASN A 141 -2.42 8.39 3.41
N ALA A 142 -1.53 7.96 4.30
CA ALA A 142 -0.16 7.61 3.99
C ALA A 142 0.34 6.58 4.99
N PHE A 143 1.44 5.92 4.67
CA PHE A 143 2.18 5.04 5.58
C PHE A 143 3.67 5.39 5.52
N MET A 144 4.43 4.96 6.52
CA MET A 144 5.85 5.28 6.63
C MET A 144 6.72 4.12 6.18
N VAL A 145 7.78 4.43 5.43
CA VAL A 145 8.82 3.47 5.03
C VAL A 145 10.21 4.08 5.25
N THR A 146 11.22 3.25 5.48
CA THR A 146 12.63 3.67 5.44
C THR A 146 13.31 2.97 4.28
N LEU A 147 13.97 3.74 3.42
CA LEU A 147 14.58 3.24 2.18
C LEU A 147 16.10 3.26 2.29
N PHE A 148 16.71 2.08 2.22
CA PHE A 148 18.15 1.90 2.17
C PHE A 148 18.59 1.74 0.72
N ASP A 149 19.72 2.33 0.36
CA ASP A 149 20.29 2.18 -0.97
C ASP A 149 21.00 0.82 -1.13
N THR A 150 21.63 0.60 -2.28
CA THR A 150 22.33 -0.66 -2.57
C THR A 150 23.51 -0.97 -1.64
N THR A 151 24.00 0.04 -0.92
CA THR A 151 25.16 -0.04 -0.03
C THR A 151 24.78 -0.38 1.41
N GLU A 152 23.51 -0.26 1.79
CA GLU A 152 23.05 -0.45 3.16
C GLU A 152 21.90 -1.46 3.28
N ARG A 153 21.92 -2.24 4.36
CA ARG A 153 20.82 -3.13 4.75
C ARG A 153 20.54 -3.04 6.24
N ALA A 154 19.27 -3.12 6.60
CA ALA A 154 18.85 -3.23 7.99
C ALA A 154 19.31 -4.58 8.58
N LEU A 155 19.86 -4.53 9.80
CA LEU A 155 20.25 -5.73 10.52
C LEU A 155 19.04 -6.36 11.21
N ALA A 156 18.78 -7.63 10.93
CA ALA A 156 17.81 -8.46 11.62
C ALA A 156 18.49 -9.71 12.23
N ASN A 157 17.95 -10.26 13.32
CA ASN A 157 18.40 -11.52 13.89
C ASN A 157 17.74 -12.74 13.21
N GLU A 158 18.08 -13.96 13.66
CA GLU A 158 17.45 -15.21 13.18
C GLU A 158 15.95 -15.34 13.52
N GLU A 159 15.44 -14.48 14.41
CA GLU A 159 14.02 -14.36 14.77
C GLU A 159 13.33 -13.20 14.01
N ASP A 160 13.97 -12.69 12.95
CA ASP A 160 13.54 -11.56 12.11
C ASP A 160 13.32 -10.23 12.86
N ALA A 161 13.82 -10.10 14.10
CA ALA A 161 13.75 -8.87 14.87
C ALA A 161 14.80 -7.86 14.37
N ILE A 162 14.33 -6.68 13.97
CA ILE A 162 15.17 -5.55 13.56
C ILE A 162 15.90 -4.98 14.77
N PHE A 163 17.20 -4.74 14.65
CA PHE A 163 17.99 -4.10 15.70
C PHE A 163 17.93 -2.57 15.60
N CYS A 164 17.51 -1.89 16.66
CA CYS A 164 17.51 -0.43 16.76
C CYS A 164 18.60 0.08 17.72
N ILE A 165 19.26 1.19 17.38
CA ILE A 165 20.14 1.97 18.25
C ILE A 165 19.32 3.13 18.85
N GLY A 166 18.71 2.91 20.01
CA GLY A 166 17.78 3.88 20.60
C GLY A 166 16.38 3.79 19.97
N ASP A 167 15.52 4.76 20.27
CA ASP A 167 14.09 4.64 19.95
C ASP A 167 13.77 4.82 18.46
N ASP A 168 14.66 5.46 17.67
CA ASP A 168 14.34 5.85 16.27
C ASP A 168 15.40 5.48 15.21
N ALA A 169 16.57 4.94 15.59
CA ALA A 169 17.63 4.62 14.62
C ALA A 169 17.72 3.11 14.38
N VAL A 170 17.69 2.67 13.12
CA VAL A 170 17.90 1.27 12.74
C VAL A 170 19.40 1.00 12.60
N LEU A 171 19.87 -0.12 13.16
CA LEU A 171 21.23 -0.59 12.95
C LEU A 171 21.35 -1.13 11.52
N THR A 172 22.17 -0.49 10.71
CA THR A 172 22.50 -0.93 9.35
C THR A 172 23.90 -1.54 9.30
N PHE A 173 24.15 -2.32 8.26
CA PHE A 173 25.50 -2.73 7.90
C PHE A 173 25.76 -2.38 6.43
N GLU A 174 27.02 -2.07 6.14
CA GLU A 174 27.49 -1.89 4.77
C GLU A 174 27.44 -3.24 4.06
N VAL A 175 26.79 -3.26 2.90
CA VAL A 175 26.90 -4.36 1.96
C VAL A 175 28.26 -4.20 1.29
N PRO A 176 29.21 -5.13 1.50
CA PRO A 176 30.50 -5.01 0.83
C PRO A 176 30.25 -5.02 -0.68
N ASP A 177 30.79 -4.02 -1.38
CA ASP A 177 30.92 -4.05 -2.83
C ASP A 177 31.50 -5.41 -3.17
N GLY A 178 30.73 -6.25 -3.88
CA GLY A 178 31.12 -7.62 -4.18
C GLY A 178 32.50 -7.59 -4.79
N ASP A 179 33.52 -7.93 -4.00
CA ASP A 179 34.88 -7.70 -4.43
C ASP A 179 35.14 -8.63 -5.60
N SER A 180 35.70 -8.02 -6.63
CA SER A 180 36.30 -8.64 -7.79
C SER A 180 36.97 -9.91 -7.33
N ALA A 181 36.60 -11.05 -7.92
CA ALA A 181 37.17 -12.34 -7.60
C ALA A 181 38.70 -12.23 -7.40
N GLU A 182 39.16 -12.25 -6.15
CA GLU A 182 40.56 -12.51 -5.83
C GLU A 182 40.80 -13.97 -6.18
N GLU A 183 41.09 -14.20 -7.45
CA GLU A 183 41.67 -15.44 -7.91
C GLU A 183 43.13 -15.47 -7.45
N ASN A 184 43.42 -16.20 -6.38
CA ASN A 184 44.71 -16.86 -6.18
C ASN A 184 44.61 -17.90 -5.06
N PRO A 185 45.37 -19.02 -5.07
CA PRO A 185 46.67 -19.17 -5.75
C PRO A 185 46.86 -20.47 -6.53
N ALA A 186 47.51 -20.39 -7.69
CA ALA A 186 48.27 -21.53 -8.23
C ALA A 186 49.45 -21.01 -9.04
N THR A 187 50.65 -20.95 -8.46
CA THR A 187 51.72 -21.95 -8.63
C THR A 187 52.93 -21.58 -7.77
#